data_AF-A0A2E9LBZ2-F1
#
_entry.id   AF-A0A2E9LBZ2-F1
#
_cell.length_a   1.000
_cell.length_b   1.000
_cell.length_c   1.000
_cell.angle_alpha   90.00
_cell.angle_beta   90.00
_cell.angle_gamma   90.00
#
_symmetry.space_group_name_H-M   'P 1'
#
loop_
_entity.id
_entity.type
_entity.pdbx_description
1 polymer ?
#
loop_
_entity_poly.entity_id
_entity_poly.type
_entity_poly.pdbx_seq_one_letter_code
_entity_poly.pdbx_strand_id
1 'polypeptide(L)' 'MGSIGTGELILVLVILLVLFGGAKLPSLARSIGKAQKEFKEGQREELESSEDESEAK' A
#
# COMPACT_ATOMS: atom_id res chain seq x y z
N MET A 1 -18.46 -23.98 9.95
CA MET A 1 -18.41 -22.54 10.27
C MET A 1 -18.01 -21.83 8.99
N GLY A 2 -18.84 -20.90 8.52
CA GLY A 2 -18.84 -20.41 7.14
C GLY A 2 -17.52 -19.75 6.73
N SER A 3 -16.87 -20.33 5.72
CA SER A 3 -15.88 -19.60 4.94
C SER A 3 -16.61 -18.51 4.16
N ILE A 4 -16.16 -17.26 4.28
CA ILE A 4 -16.62 -16.18 3.40
C ILE A 4 -16.45 -16.67 1.97
N GLY A 5 -17.58 -16.91 1.31
CA GLY A 5 -17.59 -17.43 -0.05
C GLY A 5 -17.19 -16.33 -1.03
N THR A 6 -16.72 -16.73 -2.22
CA THR A 6 -16.42 -15.79 -3.31
C THR A 6 -17.60 -14.85 -3.59
N GLY A 7 -18.84 -15.32 -3.43
CA GLY A 7 -20.04 -14.50 -3.61
C GLY A 7 -20.22 -13.38 -2.59
N GLU A 8 -19.94 -13.63 -1.31
CA GLU A 8 -20.01 -12.59 -0.27
C GLU A 8 -18.93 -11.54 -0.47
N LEU A 9 -17.73 -11.95 -0.87
CA LEU A 9 -16.62 -11.04 -1.15
C LEU A 9 -16.93 -10.13 -2.34
N ILE A 10 -17.55 -10.66 -3.40
CA ILE A 10 -18.03 -9.86 -4.55
C ILE A 10 -19.12 -8.87 -4.10
N LEU A 11 -20.08 -9.28 -3.27
CA LEU A 11 -21.14 -8.39 -2.80
C LEU A 11 -20.57 -7.21 -1.99
N VAL A 12 -19.62 -7.48 -1.09
CA VAL A 12 -18.91 -6.43 -0.34
C VAL A 12 -18.15 -5.50 -1.28
N LEU A 13 -17.46 -6.06 -2.29
CA LEU A 13 -16.73 -5.26 -3.29
C LEU A 13 -17.68 -4.33 -4.05
N VAL A 14 -18.85 -4.82 -4.47
CA VAL A 14 -19.87 -4.01 -5.16
C VAL A 14 -20.37 -2.88 -4.27
N ILE A 15 -20.67 -3.15 -2.99
CA ILE A 15 -21.09 -2.10 -2.04
C ILE A 15 -20.01 -1.03 -1.90
N LEU A 16 -18.75 -1.42 -1.73
CA LEU A 16 -17.63 -0.48 -1.67
C LEU A 16 -17.50 0.34 -2.96
N LEU A 17 -17.66 -0.29 -4.12
CA LEU A 17 -17.63 0.40 -5.41
C LEU A 17 -18.79 1.39 -5.58
N VAL A 18 -19.97 1.12 -5.03
CA VAL A 18 -21.11 2.06 -5.06
C VAL A 18 -20.87 3.25 -4.13
N LEU A 19 -20.37 3.01 -2.91
CA LEU A 19 -20.11 4.07 -1.94
C LEU A 19 -18.95 4.99 -2.34
N PHE A 20 -17.85 4.40 -2.80
CA PHE A 20 -16.64 5.15 -3.13
C PHE A 20 -16.54 5.50 -4.62
N GLY A 21 -17.25 4.79 -5.49
CA GLY A 21 -17.10 4.87 -6.95
C GLY A 21 -15.92 4.03 -7.46
N GLY A 22 -16.09 3.38 -8.61
CA GLY A 22 -15.06 2.52 -9.21
C GLY A 22 -13.72 3.20 -9.50
N ALA A 23 -13.71 4.54 -9.63
CA ALA A 23 -12.50 5.31 -9.83
C ALA A 23 -11.68 5.59 -8.55
N LYS A 24 -12.30 5.52 -7.36
CA LYS A 24 -11.61 5.86 -6.11
C LYS A 24 -10.74 4.73 -5.55
N LEU A 25 -11.15 3.47 -5.68
CA LEU A 25 -10.30 2.32 -5.31
C LEU A 25 -8.91 2.36 -5.98
N PRO A 26 -8.80 2.50 -7.32
CA PRO A 26 -7.50 2.53 -7.98
C PRO A 26 -6.70 3.81 -7.67
N SER A 27 -7.37 4.94 -7.44
CA SER A 27 -6.70 6.18 -7.01
C SER A 27 -6.07 6.01 -5.61
N LEU A 28 -6.82 5.44 -4.66
CA LEU A 28 -6.32 5.14 -3.31
C LEU A 28 -5.14 4.16 -3.36
N ALA A 29 -5.28 3.06 -4.12
CA ALA A 29 -4.20 2.08 -4.29
C ALA A 29 -2.92 2.72 -4.88
N ARG A 30 -3.05 3.61 -5.87
CA ARG A 30 -1.91 4.34 -6.44
C ARG A 30 -1.27 5.29 -5.42
N SER A 31 -2.06 5.99 -4.62
CA SER A 31 -1.55 6.90 -3.58
C SER A 31 -0.81 6.16 -2.47
N ILE A 32 -1.36 5.04 -2.00
CA ILE A 32 -0.73 4.16 -1.00
C ILE A 32 0.54 3.54 -1.58
N GLY A 33 0.50 3.09 -2.84
CA GLY A 33 1.67 2.53 -3.52
C GLY A 33 2.82 3.53 -3.65
N LYS A 34 2.52 4.80 -3.98
CA LYS A 34 3.53 5.87 -3.98
C LYS A 34 4.10 6.13 -2.59
N ALA A 35 3.24 6.26 -1.58
CA ALA A 35 3.67 6.48 -0.20
C ALA A 35 4.57 5.33 0.31
N GLN A 36 4.19 4.08 0.04
CA GLN A 36 5.01 2.90 0.38
C GLN A 36 6.36 2.89 -0.35
N LYS A 37 6.40 3.32 -1.63
CA LYS A 37 7.64 3.42 -2.40
C LYS A 37 8.58 4.47 -1.81
N GLU A 38 8.07 5.68 -1.60
CA GLU A 38 8.84 6.80 -1.02
C GLU A 38 9.31 6.47 0.40
N PHE A 39 8.47 5.83 1.22
CA PHE A 39 8.83 5.38 2.57
C PHE A 39 9.94 4.33 2.56
N LYS A 40 9.95 3.43 1.58
CA LYS A 40 11.01 2.41 1.43
C LYS A 40 12.30 3.00 0.88
N GLU A 41 12.21 3.94 -0.04
CA GLU A 41 13.38 4.66 -0.57
C GLU A 41 14.05 5.49 0.53
N GLY A 42 13.30 6.26 1.32
CA GLY A 42 13.85 7.05 2.43
C GLY A 42 14.53 6.20 3.50
N GLN A 43 13.93 5.06 3.89
CA GLN A 43 14.58 4.14 4.83
C GLN A 43 15.89 3.54 4.29
N ARG A 44 15.98 3.29 2.99
CA ARG A 44 17.18 2.74 2.37
C ARG A 44 18.31 3.78 2.32
N GLU A 45 17.96 5.02 2.00
CA GLU A 45 18.89 6.15 1.96
C GLU A 45 19.50 6.43 3.36
N GLU A 46 18.70 6.29 4.42
CA GLU A 46 19.16 6.41 5.82
C GLU A 46 20.10 5.27 6.25
N LEU A 47 19.83 4.05 5.79
CA LEU A 47 20.71 2.90 6.04
C LEU A 47 22.05 3.03 5.32
N GLU A 48 22.04 3.37 4.02
CA GLU A 48 23.27 3.57 3.23
C GLU A 48 24.10 4.75 3.78
N SER A 49 23.46 5.83 4.23
CA SER A 49 24.16 6.96 4.87
C SER A 49 24.81 6.60 6.21
N SER A 50 24.27 5.61 6.93
CA SER A 50 24.83 5.15 8.22
C SER A 50 26.02 4.21 8.04
N GLU A 51 26.15 3.55 6.89
CA GLU A 51 27.27 2.64 6.58
C GLU A 51 28.53 3.42 6.18
N ASP A 52 28.38 4.51 5.42
CA ASP A 52 29.49 5.41 4.99
C ASP A 52 30.14 6.16 6.17
N GLU A 53 29.39 6.53 7.22
CA GLU A 53 29.95 7.21 8.40
C GLU A 53 30.82 6.28 9.29
N SER A 54 30.73 4.96 9.14
CA SER A 54 31.53 4.01 9.92
C SER A 54 32.90 3.70 9.31
N GLU A 55 33.09 3.95 8.00
CA GLU A 55 34.35 3.68 7.28
C GLU A 55 35.31 4.89 7.30
N ALA A 56 34.82 6.08 7.71
CA ALA A 56 35.59 7.31 7.80
C ALA A 56 36.14 7.63 9.20
N LYS A 57 35.97 6.72 10.18
CA LYS A 57 36.40 6.92 11.58
C LYS A 57 37.55 6.02 12.01
#